data_AF-A0A3M1FRS1-F1
#
_entry.id   AF-A0A3M1FRS1-F1
#
_cell.length_a   1.000
_cell.length_b   1.000
_cell.length_c   1.000
_cell.angle_alpha   90.00
_cell.angle_beta   90.00
_cell.angle_gamma   90.00
#
_symmetry.space_group_name_H-M   'P 1'
#
loop_
_entity.id
_entity.type
_entity.pdbx_description
1 polymer ?
#
loop_
_entity_poly.entity_id
_entity_poly.type
_entity_poly.pdbx_seq_one_letter_code
_entity_poly.pdbx_strand_id
1 'polypeptide(L)'
;RTDPEDIIKSVVEAFLMFAEVNHQLSKYLWLCRHTEFMSCIINHPTRVGFDRLGRILTKAIKKGIREGKIKNLKANIIWSVWFGIPLAYVRDWLDGYNPDPPSKVAPLLAELSWQALKN
;
A
#
# COMPACT_ATOMS: atom_id res chain seq x y z
N ARG A 1 -10.50 -11.52 10.92
CA ARG A 1 -11.00 -11.15 9.57
C ARG A 1 -10.18 -11.91 8.54
N THR A 2 -10.80 -12.77 7.72
CA THR A 2 -10.13 -13.65 6.75
C THR A 2 -10.59 -13.38 5.31
N ASP A 3 -11.38 -12.34 5.11
CA ASP A 3 -11.81 -11.90 3.80
C ASP A 3 -10.72 -11.01 3.17
N PRO A 4 -10.30 -11.25 1.91
CA PRO A 4 -9.30 -10.44 1.24
C PRO A 4 -9.65 -8.95 1.16
N GLU A 5 -10.94 -8.62 1.01
CA GLU A 5 -11.40 -7.23 0.94
C GLU A 5 -11.09 -6.48 2.24
N ASP A 6 -11.53 -7.03 3.38
CA ASP A 6 -11.25 -6.46 4.71
C ASP A 6 -9.75 -6.23 4.92
N ILE A 7 -8.93 -7.21 4.53
CA ILE A 7 -7.48 -7.15 4.70
C ILE A 7 -6.88 -6.04 3.82
N ILE A 8 -7.29 -5.98 2.55
CA ILE A 8 -6.81 -4.97 1.60
C ILE A 8 -7.16 -3.57 2.08
N LYS A 9 -8.41 -3.35 2.48
CA LYS A 9 -8.89 -2.06 2.97
C LYS A 9 -8.20 -1.64 4.26
N SER A 10 -8.13 -2.54 5.24
CA SER A 10 -7.49 -2.26 6.54
C SER A 10 -6.02 -1.88 6.40
N VAL A 11 -5.29 -2.48 5.46
CA VAL A 11 -3.88 -2.13 5.21
C VAL A 11 -3.73 -0.76 4.55
N VAL A 12 -4.63 -0.39 3.62
CA VAL A 12 -4.62 0.94 3.00
C VAL A 12 -4.91 2.01 4.06
N GLU A 13 -5.92 1.79 4.89
CA GLU A 13 -6.25 2.71 5.99
C GLU A 13 -5.09 2.84 6.97
N ALA A 14 -4.51 1.71 7.40
CA ALA A 14 -3.34 1.71 8.28
C ALA A 14 -2.15 2.44 7.66
N PHE A 15 -1.90 2.26 6.36
CA PHE A 15 -0.85 2.97 5.64
C PHE A 15 -1.08 4.49 5.62
N LEU A 16 -2.29 4.94 5.33
CA LEU A 16 -2.63 6.36 5.27
C LEU A 16 -2.57 7.03 6.65
N MET A 17 -3.11 6.37 7.68
CA MET A 17 -2.99 6.84 9.06
C MET A 17 -1.53 6.91 9.52
N PHE A 18 -0.74 5.88 9.21
CA PHE A 18 0.69 5.89 9.50
C PHE A 18 1.38 7.07 8.82
N ALA A 19 1.03 7.33 7.56
CA ALA A 19 1.65 8.40 6.79
C ALA A 19 1.40 9.78 7.38
N GLU A 20 0.17 10.03 7.86
CA GLU A 20 -0.22 11.27 8.51
C GLU A 20 0.45 11.45 9.87
N VAL A 21 0.36 10.45 10.75
CA VAL A 21 0.94 10.49 12.10
C VAL A 21 2.46 10.65 12.05
N ASN A 22 3.10 9.99 11.07
CA ASN A 22 4.55 9.96 10.91
C ASN A 22 5.01 10.74 9.67
N HIS A 23 4.39 11.89 9.37
CA HIS A 23 4.62 12.63 8.12
C HIS A 23 6.10 12.94 7.83
N GLN A 24 6.94 13.22 8.84
CA GLN A 24 8.38 13.42 8.65
C GLN A 24 9.07 12.15 8.18
N LEU A 25 8.77 11.01 8.81
CA LEU A 25 9.31 9.72 8.42
C LEU A 25 8.82 9.31 7.03
N SER A 26 7.55 9.55 6.72
CA SER A 26 6.96 9.28 5.41
C SER A 26 7.61 10.13 4.32
N LYS A 27 7.86 11.41 4.60
CA LYS A 27 8.59 12.31 3.70
C LYS A 27 10.03 11.85 3.50
N TYR A 28 10.72 11.45 4.56
CA TYR A 28 12.05 10.86 4.46
C TYR A 28 12.04 9.60 3.60
N LEU A 29 11.19 8.61 3.91
CA LEU A 29 11.06 7.36 3.14
C LEU A 29 10.74 7.60 1.66
N TRP A 30 9.95 8.63 1.36
CA TRP A 30 9.65 9.05 -0.01
C TRP A 30 10.89 9.59 -0.73
N LEU A 31 11.59 10.55 -0.13
CA LEU A 31 12.79 11.17 -0.71
C LEU A 31 13.93 10.16 -0.88
N CYS A 32 14.09 9.27 0.09
CA CYS A 32 15.16 8.26 0.12
C CYS A 32 14.97 7.14 -0.91
N ARG A 33 13.74 6.93 -1.40
CA ARG A 33 13.43 5.92 -2.44
C ARG A 33 14.31 6.08 -3.67
N HIS A 34 14.59 7.32 -4.09
CA HIS A 34 15.33 7.61 -5.32
C HIS A 34 16.81 7.91 -5.10
N THR A 35 17.25 8.11 -3.86
CA THR A 35 18.64 8.40 -3.52
C THR A 35 19.30 7.18 -2.87
N GLU A 36 18.94 6.85 -1.64
CA GLU A 36 19.61 5.86 -0.78
C GLU A 36 19.27 4.41 -1.14
N PHE A 37 18.04 4.15 -1.56
CA PHE A 37 17.61 2.80 -1.97
C PHE A 37 18.01 2.46 -3.41
N MET A 38 17.91 3.42 -4.34
CA MET A 38 18.33 3.21 -5.73
C MET A 38 19.85 3.25 -5.93
N SER A 39 20.60 3.91 -5.05
CA SER A 39 22.07 3.84 -5.02
C SER A 39 22.61 2.56 -4.36
N CYS A 40 21.73 1.64 -3.91
CA CYS A 40 22.09 0.42 -3.19
C CYS A 40 22.87 0.64 -1.87
N ILE A 41 22.93 1.87 -1.33
CA ILE A 41 23.52 2.12 0.00
C ILE A 41 22.74 1.33 1.07
N ILE A 42 21.42 1.23 0.90
CA ILE A 42 20.59 0.26 1.61
C ILE A 42 20.31 -0.92 0.67
N ASN A 43 21.08 -1.99 0.82
CA ASN A 43 21.11 -3.14 -0.11
C ASN A 43 19.76 -3.84 -0.33
N HIS A 44 18.79 -3.70 0.59
CA HIS A 44 17.43 -4.19 0.38
C HIS A 44 16.44 -3.36 1.22
N PRO A 45 15.62 -2.46 0.64
CA PRO A 45 14.42 -2.00 1.32
C PRO A 45 13.53 -3.22 1.49
N THR A 46 13.50 -3.74 2.72
CA THR A 46 12.58 -4.75 3.25
C THR A 46 12.11 -5.81 2.25
N ARG A 47 12.48 -7.08 2.48
CA ARG A 47 11.86 -8.24 1.81
C ARG A 47 10.37 -8.37 2.22
N VAL A 48 9.51 -7.43 1.79
CA VAL A 48 8.06 -7.47 1.98
C VAL A 48 7.58 -8.73 1.29
N GLY A 49 7.22 -9.73 2.09
CA GLY A 49 6.95 -11.10 1.63
C GLY A 49 7.60 -12.19 2.49
N PHE A 50 8.71 -11.90 3.18
CA PHE A 50 9.39 -12.86 4.07
C PHE A 50 9.13 -12.62 5.57
N ASP A 51 8.52 -11.49 5.93
CA ASP A 51 8.07 -11.18 7.27
C ASP A 51 6.66 -11.77 7.54
N ARG A 52 6.19 -11.64 8.79
CA ARG A 52 4.88 -12.18 9.20
C ARG A 52 3.74 -11.52 8.41
N LEU A 53 3.82 -10.19 8.21
CA LEU A 53 2.82 -9.43 7.48
C LEU A 53 2.76 -9.88 6.01
N GLY A 54 3.89 -9.89 5.30
CA GLY A 54 3.95 -10.32 3.90
C GLY A 54 3.39 -11.73 3.69
N ARG A 55 3.62 -12.65 4.63
CA ARG A 55 3.04 -14.01 4.58
C ARG A 55 1.51 -14.02 4.77
N ILE A 56 0.98 -13.20 5.67
CA ILE A 56 -0.48 -13.06 5.87
C ILE A 56 -1.12 -12.49 4.60
N LEU A 57 -0.55 -11.41 4.06
CA LEU A 57 -1.06 -10.77 2.85
C LEU A 57 -1.02 -11.71 1.65
N THR A 58 0.09 -12.43 1.47
CA THR A 58 0.24 -13.42 0.38
C THR A 58 -0.83 -14.51 0.47
N LYS A 59 -1.12 -15.02 1.68
CA LYS A 59 -2.18 -16.03 1.88
C LYS A 59 -3.56 -15.48 1.53
N ALA A 60 -3.87 -14.26 1.96
CA ALA A 60 -5.14 -13.60 1.67
C ALA A 60 -5.34 -13.37 0.17
N ILE A 61 -4.33 -12.83 -0.52
CA ILE A 61 -4.36 -12.59 -1.97
C ILE A 61 -4.55 -13.91 -2.72
N LYS A 62 -3.74 -14.94 -2.42
CA LYS A 62 -3.87 -16.25 -3.08
C LYS A 62 -5.24 -16.89 -2.85
N LYS A 63 -5.81 -16.72 -1.65
CA LYS A 63 -7.18 -17.17 -1.35
C LYS A 63 -8.19 -16.41 -2.22
N GLY A 64 -8.12 -15.09 -2.26
CA GLY A 64 -9.02 -14.24 -3.07
C GLY A 64 -8.96 -14.53 -4.57
N ILE A 65 -7.78 -14.85 -5.11
CA ILE A 65 -7.62 -15.27 -6.51
C ILE A 65 -8.33 -16.61 -6.75
N ARG A 66 -8.13 -17.60 -5.87
CA ARG A 66 -8.78 -18.92 -6.00
C ARG A 66 -10.30 -18.85 -5.88
N GLU A 67 -10.81 -17.93 -5.08
CA GLU A 67 -12.24 -17.68 -4.89
C GLU A 67 -12.84 -16.77 -5.98
N GLY A 68 -12.04 -16.31 -6.94
CA GLY A 68 -12.51 -15.42 -8.01
C GLY A 68 -12.85 -14.01 -7.56
N LYS A 69 -12.46 -13.60 -6.34
CA LYS A 69 -12.70 -12.25 -5.80
C LYS A 69 -11.66 -11.22 -6.28
N ILE A 70 -10.44 -11.69 -6.56
CA ILE A 70 -9.32 -10.87 -7.02
C ILE A 70 -8.90 -11.33 -8.41
N LYS A 71 -8.62 -10.39 -9.31
CA LYS A 71 -8.05 -10.65 -10.63
C LYS A 71 -6.78 -11.51 -10.52
N ASN A 72 -6.64 -12.50 -11.41
CA ASN A 72 -5.45 -13.35 -11.44
C ASN A 72 -4.25 -12.59 -12.08
N LEU A 73 -3.57 -11.79 -11.27
CA LEU A 73 -2.46 -10.94 -11.67
C LEU A 73 -1.13 -11.42 -11.04
N LYS A 74 -0.01 -11.07 -11.69
CA LYS A 74 1.32 -11.30 -11.10
C LYS A 74 1.49 -10.42 -9.85
N ALA A 75 2.23 -10.92 -8.85
CA ALA A 75 2.38 -10.24 -7.55
C ALA A 75 2.87 -8.79 -7.67
N ASN A 76 3.87 -8.52 -8.53
CA ASN A 76 4.38 -7.16 -8.77
C ASN A 76 3.29 -6.21 -9.31
N ILE A 77 2.36 -6.72 -10.11
CA ILE A 77 1.23 -5.94 -10.62
C ILE A 77 0.22 -5.69 -9.49
N ILE A 78 -0.09 -6.70 -8.68
CA ILE A 78 -0.98 -6.55 -7.52
C ILE A 78 -0.46 -5.47 -6.57
N TRP A 79 0.82 -5.50 -6.21
CA TRP A 79 1.41 -4.50 -5.32
C TRP A 79 1.34 -3.08 -5.90
N SER A 80 1.63 -2.94 -7.19
CA SER A 80 1.59 -1.64 -7.88
C SER A 80 0.18 -1.07 -7.94
N VAL A 81 -0.82 -1.90 -8.23
CA VAL A 81 -2.23 -1.51 -8.27
C VAL A 81 -2.74 -1.17 -6.87
N TRP A 82 -2.43 -2.01 -5.87
CA TRP A 82 -2.89 -1.85 -4.50
C TRP A 82 -2.39 -0.55 -3.87
N PHE A 83 -1.08 -0.31 -3.94
CA PHE A 83 -0.44 0.81 -3.26
C PHE A 83 -0.26 2.05 -4.14
N GLY A 84 -0.46 1.97 -5.46
CA GLY A 84 -0.28 3.11 -6.36
C GLY A 84 -1.15 4.31 -5.98
N ILE A 85 -2.43 4.07 -5.73
CA ILE A 85 -3.40 5.10 -5.33
C ILE A 85 -3.02 5.77 -4.00
N PRO A 86 -2.87 5.04 -2.88
CA PRO A 86 -2.55 5.68 -1.60
C PRO A 86 -1.15 6.30 -1.58
N LEU A 87 -0.16 5.73 -2.27
CA LEU A 87 1.18 6.33 -2.37
C LEU A 87 1.13 7.69 -3.10
N ALA A 88 0.41 7.77 -4.21
CA ALA A 88 0.25 9.01 -4.96
C ALA A 88 -0.43 10.09 -4.10
N TYR A 89 -1.51 9.74 -3.40
CA TYR A 89 -2.21 10.69 -2.53
C TYR A 89 -1.32 11.23 -1.41
N VAL A 90 -0.58 10.35 -0.72
CA VAL A 90 0.33 10.76 0.36
C VAL A 90 1.43 11.68 -0.16
N ARG A 91 2.00 11.40 -1.33
CA ARG A 91 2.99 12.28 -1.97
C ARG A 91 2.40 13.67 -2.21
N ASP A 92 1.27 13.72 -2.89
CA ASP A 92 0.64 14.98 -3.27
C ASP A 92 0.19 15.79 -2.03
N TRP A 93 -0.19 15.11 -0.95
CA TRP A 93 -0.44 15.73 0.36
C TRP A 93 0.84 16.29 1.02
N LEU A 94 1.93 15.51 1.03
CA LEU A 94 3.22 15.96 1.59
C LEU A 94 3.82 17.15 0.82
N ASP A 95 3.52 17.26 -0.47
CA ASP A 95 3.92 18.36 -1.34
C ASP A 95 2.95 19.57 -1.26
N GLY A 96 1.83 19.44 -0.53
CA GLY A 96 0.86 20.50 -0.32
C GLY A 96 -0.17 20.69 -1.43
N TYR A 97 -0.27 19.76 -2.39
CA TYR A 97 -1.27 19.79 -3.47
C TYR A 97 -2.64 19.29 -3.02
N ASN A 98 -2.69 18.38 -2.04
CA ASN A 98 -3.94 17.92 -1.44
C ASN A 98 -4.15 18.60 -0.08
N PRO A 99 -5.26 19.33 0.13
CA PRO A 99 -5.53 20.00 1.40
C PRO A 99 -6.03 19.03 2.48
N ASP A 100 -6.65 17.93 2.06
CA ASP A 100 -7.25 16.96 2.97
C ASP A 100 -6.23 15.95 3.47
N PRO A 101 -6.17 15.70 4.80
CA PRO A 101 -5.22 14.77 5.37
C PRO A 101 -5.53 13.31 4.97
N PRO A 102 -4.51 12.43 4.90
CA PRO A 102 -4.67 11.02 4.49
C PRO A 102 -5.77 10.25 5.24
N SER A 103 -5.93 10.47 6.54
CA SER A 103 -6.96 9.82 7.37
C SER A 103 -8.37 10.16 6.93
N LYS A 104 -8.61 11.39 6.46
CA LYS A 104 -9.93 11.86 6.01
C LYS A 104 -10.41 11.13 4.77
N VAL A 105 -9.51 10.82 3.85
CA VAL A 105 -9.82 10.12 2.59
C VAL A 105 -9.59 8.61 2.65
N ALA A 106 -9.12 8.09 3.79
CA ALA A 106 -8.67 6.71 3.90
C ALA A 106 -9.73 5.66 3.52
N PRO A 107 -11.00 5.75 3.98
CA PRO A 107 -12.02 4.79 3.58
C PRO A 107 -12.28 4.78 2.07
N LEU A 108 -12.25 5.95 1.43
CA LEU A 108 -12.45 6.10 -0.01
C LEU A 108 -11.30 5.49 -0.80
N LEU A 109 -10.05 5.80 -0.42
CA LEU A 109 -8.88 5.26 -1.11
C LEU A 109 -8.76 3.75 -0.91
N ALA A 110 -9.14 3.24 0.27
CA ALA A 110 -9.22 1.81 0.54
C ALA A 110 -10.23 1.09 -0.38
N GLU A 111 -11.41 1.70 -0.59
CA GLU A 111 -12.40 1.19 -1.56
C GLU A 111 -11.85 1.18 -2.98
N LEU A 112 -11.24 2.28 -3.43
CA LEU A 112 -10.68 2.37 -4.79
C LEU A 112 -9.55 1.36 -5.03
N SER A 113 -8.67 1.16 -4.05
CA SER A 113 -7.63 0.12 -4.09
C SER A 113 -8.22 -1.28 -4.19
N TRP A 114 -9.34 -1.56 -3.51
CA TRP A 114 -10.03 -2.84 -3.64
C TRP A 114 -10.67 -3.01 -5.02
N GLN A 115 -11.43 -2.02 -5.50
CA GLN A 115 -12.09 -2.07 -6.81
C GLN A 115 -11.11 -2.27 -7.96
N ALA A 116 -9.90 -1.70 -7.87
CA ALA A 116 -8.87 -1.90 -8.87
C ALA A 116 -8.43 -3.37 -9.00
N LEU A 117 -8.43 -4.12 -7.89
CA LEU A 117 -8.03 -5.52 -7.82
C LEU A 117 -9.18 -6.51 -7.97
N LYS A 118 -10.40 -6.08 -7.63
CA LYS A 118 -11.62 -6.89 -7.68
C LYS A 118 -11.86 -7.42 -9.10
N ASN A 119 -12.30 -8.68 -9.18
CA ASN A 119 -12.73 -9.31 -10.42
C ASN A 119 -14.18 -8.96 -10.77
#